data_AF-A0A352SEI2-F1
#
_entry.id   AF-A0A352SEI2-F1
#
_cell.length_a   1.000
_cell.length_b   1.000
_cell.length_c   1.000
_cell.angle_alpha   90.00
_cell.angle_beta   90.00
_cell.angle_gamma   90.00
#
_symmetry.space_group_name_H-M   'P 1'
#
loop_
_entity.id
_entity.type
_entity.pdbx_description
1 polymer ?
#
loop_
_entity_poly.entity_id
_entity_poly.type
_entity_poly.pdbx_seq_one_letter_code
_entity_poly.pdbx_strand_id
1 'polypeptide(L)'
;MEKKRIAVSGEEIIAPKKEYPLRFWYMCPKGVCTIIDVDEYSRKVRLHNYAENLLYRAFGCVEEPTYEQYEKFLESRCFPRTRDKMKLMLRHLELPFYDPMLIIEKTKGRMADDDFWLEIERQDR
;
A
#
# COMPACT_ATOMS: atom_id res chain seq x y z
N MET A 1 -13.08 -1.39 19.79
CA MET A 1 -12.57 -2.78 19.75
C MET A 1 -11.48 -2.83 18.71
N GLU A 2 -10.23 -3.09 19.10
CA GLU A 2 -9.13 -3.26 18.15
C GLU A 2 -9.42 -4.50 17.28
N LYS A 3 -9.44 -4.33 15.95
CA LYS A 3 -9.66 -5.43 15.01
C LYS A 3 -8.41 -6.30 15.01
N LYS A 4 -8.48 -7.48 15.62
CA LYS A 4 -7.45 -8.52 15.47
C LYS A 4 -7.32 -8.89 13.99
N ARG A 5 -6.09 -8.92 13.48
CA ARG A 5 -5.76 -9.39 12.13
C ARG A 5 -4.72 -10.50 12.23
N ILE A 6 -4.51 -11.23 11.14
CA ILE A 6 -3.49 -12.28 11.06
C ILE A 6 -2.33 -11.74 10.22
N ALA A 7 -1.11 -11.82 10.74
CA ALA A 7 0.11 -11.55 10.01
C ALA A 7 0.39 -12.65 8.97
N VAL A 8 1.20 -12.34 7.97
CA VAL A 8 1.66 -13.32 6.97
C VAL A 8 2.44 -14.50 7.59
N SER A 9 2.98 -14.33 8.81
CA SER A 9 3.57 -15.40 9.63
C SER A 9 2.53 -16.40 10.18
N GLY A 10 1.24 -16.07 10.14
CA GLY A 10 0.14 -16.84 10.72
C GLY A 10 -0.23 -16.42 12.15
N GLU A 11 0.49 -15.46 12.72
CA GLU A 11 0.26 -14.99 14.09
C GLU A 11 -0.87 -13.95 14.16
N GLU A 12 -1.66 -13.99 15.23
CA GLU A 12 -2.58 -12.89 15.52
C GLU A 12 -1.79 -11.64 15.88
N ILE A 13 -2.12 -10.52 15.22
CA ILE A 13 -1.52 -9.23 15.48
C ILE A 13 -2.57 -8.20 15.90
N ILE A 14 -2.15 -7.37 16.84
CA ILE A 14 -2.80 -6.10 17.16
C ILE A 14 -2.12 -5.04 16.32
N ALA A 15 -2.93 -4.20 15.66
CA ALA A 15 -2.41 -3.08 14.88
C ALA A 15 -1.48 -2.23 15.77
N PRO A 16 -0.27 -1.88 15.31
CA PRO A 16 0.59 -0.98 16.06
C PRO A 16 -0.10 0.38 16.12
N LYS A 17 0.23 1.17 17.14
CA LYS A 17 -0.27 2.55 17.23
C LYS A 17 0.01 3.27 15.92
N LYS A 18 -1.02 3.93 15.38
CA LYS A 18 -0.90 4.72 14.16
C LYS A 18 0.00 5.92 14.40
N GLU A 19 1.11 5.99 13.67
CA GLU A 19 2.12 7.04 13.81
C GLU A 19 1.78 8.27 12.97
N TYR A 20 1.19 8.07 11.78
CA TYR A 20 0.83 9.14 10.86
C TYR A 20 -0.61 9.03 10.32
N PRO A 21 -1.23 10.11 9.82
CA PRO A 21 -2.67 10.16 9.53
C PRO A 21 -3.18 9.19 8.46
N LEU A 22 -2.32 8.80 7.52
CA LEU A 22 -2.63 7.83 6.47
C LEU A 22 -1.95 6.50 6.81
N ARG A 23 -2.70 5.39 6.75
CA ARG A 23 -2.16 4.04 6.94
C ARG A 23 -2.54 3.17 5.74
N PHE A 24 -1.57 2.46 5.19
CA PHE A 24 -1.79 1.37 4.26
C PHE A 24 -1.51 0.05 4.95
N TRP A 25 -2.40 -0.89 4.72
CA TRP A 25 -2.20 -2.30 5.01
C TRP A 25 -1.81 -2.99 3.71
N TYR A 26 -0.55 -3.38 3.56
CA TYR A 26 -0.09 -4.21 2.46
C TYR A 26 -0.32 -5.68 2.80
N MET A 27 -1.15 -6.33 2.00
CA MET A 27 -1.76 -7.61 2.30
C MET A 27 -1.46 -8.62 1.20
N CYS A 28 -1.46 -9.90 1.55
CA CYS A 28 -1.54 -11.03 0.63
C CYS A 28 -2.56 -12.06 1.15
N PRO A 29 -2.85 -13.15 0.42
CA PRO A 29 -3.84 -14.14 0.86
C PRO A 29 -3.55 -14.78 2.22
N LYS A 30 -2.28 -14.75 2.67
CA LYS A 30 -1.86 -15.30 3.97
C LYS A 30 -2.06 -14.32 5.14
N GLY A 31 -2.28 -13.04 4.88
CA GLY A 31 -2.48 -12.03 5.94
C GLY A 31 -1.77 -10.71 5.68
N VAL A 32 -1.56 -9.95 6.76
CA VAL A 32 -0.88 -8.66 6.76
C VAL A 32 0.62 -8.87 6.55
N CYS A 33 1.19 -8.21 5.55
CA CYS A 33 2.62 -8.30 5.27
C CYS A 33 3.39 -7.09 5.82
N THR A 34 2.93 -5.87 5.51
CA THR A 34 3.54 -4.62 5.96
C THR A 34 2.44 -3.60 6.28
N ILE A 35 2.59 -2.87 7.37
CA ILE A 35 1.85 -1.63 7.63
C ILE A 35 2.74 -0.45 7.26
N ILE A 36 2.17 0.51 6.53
CA ILE A 36 2.86 1.71 6.06
C ILE A 36 2.08 2.92 6.58
N ASP A 37 2.62 3.62 7.55
CA ASP A 37 2.07 4.90 8.02
C ASP A 37 2.75 6.04 7.25
N VAL A 38 1.97 7.02 6.81
CA VAL A 38 2.43 8.13 5.97
C VAL A 38 1.85 9.46 6.44
N ASP A 39 2.72 10.46 6.53
CA ASP A 39 2.33 11.87 6.62
C ASP A 39 2.76 12.56 5.33
N GLU A 40 1.78 12.82 4.46
CA GLU A 40 2.01 13.44 3.15
C GLU A 40 2.48 14.90 3.26
N TYR A 41 2.09 15.61 4.33
CA TYR A 41 2.48 17.00 4.54
C TYR A 41 3.93 17.12 5.00
N SER A 42 4.32 16.33 6.01
CA SER A 42 5.70 16.32 6.51
C SER A 42 6.64 15.39 5.72
N ARG A 43 6.11 14.69 4.70
CA ARG A 43 6.82 13.72 3.85
C ARG A 43 7.52 12.64 4.66
N LYS A 44 6.82 12.05 5.64
CA LYS A 44 7.36 10.98 6.49
C LYS A 44 6.66 9.66 6.23
N VAL A 45 7.43 8.58 6.33
CA VAL A 45 6.97 7.20 6.11
C VAL A 45 7.50 6.33 7.24
N ARG A 46 6.65 5.46 7.79
CA ARG A 46 7.05 4.47 8.79
C ARG A 46 6.50 3.10 8.43
N LEU A 47 7.35 2.09 8.54
CA LEU A 47 7.00 0.70 8.26
C LEU A 47 6.89 -0.11 9.55
N HIS A 48 5.98 -1.09 9.51
CA HIS A 48 5.97 -2.23 10.42
C HIS A 48 5.84 -3.51 9.58
N ASN A 49 6.93 -4.27 9.47
CA ASN A 49 7.00 -5.49 8.67
C ASN A 49 6.66 -6.74 9.51
N TYR A 50 5.75 -7.58 9.00
CA TYR A 50 5.33 -8.85 9.62
C TYR A 50 5.84 -10.08 8.87
N ALA A 51 6.57 -9.87 7.78
CA ALA A 51 7.16 -10.94 6.98
C ALA A 51 8.65 -11.09 7.28
N GLU A 52 9.13 -12.32 7.51
CA GLU A 52 10.57 -12.62 7.47
C GLU A 52 11.08 -12.64 6.02
N ASN A 53 10.28 -13.22 5.10
CA ASN A 53 10.63 -13.29 3.70
C ASN A 53 10.44 -11.93 3.01
N LEU A 54 11.52 -11.39 2.44
CA LEU A 54 11.58 -10.09 1.76
C LEU A 54 10.58 -9.97 0.60
N LEU A 55 10.19 -11.06 -0.05
CA LEU A 55 9.22 -11.06 -1.15
C LEU A 55 7.81 -10.62 -0.73
N TYR A 56 7.50 -10.72 0.57
CA TYR A 56 6.22 -10.27 1.10
C TYR A 56 6.27 -8.84 1.64
N ARG A 57 7.46 -8.24 1.77
CA ARG A 57 7.60 -6.88 2.31
C ARG A 57 7.37 -5.85 1.20
N ALA A 58 6.60 -4.80 1.52
CA ALA A 58 6.30 -3.72 0.55
C ALA A 58 7.56 -3.06 -0.04
N PHE A 59 8.64 -2.97 0.76
CA PHE A 59 9.90 -2.32 0.38
C PHE A 59 11.11 -3.28 0.40
N GLY A 60 10.88 -4.59 0.36
CA GLY A 60 11.95 -5.58 0.39
C GLY A 60 12.83 -5.45 1.64
N CYS A 61 14.13 -5.19 1.45
CA CYS A 61 15.10 -5.02 2.55
C CYS A 61 15.16 -3.61 3.15
N VAL A 62 14.40 -2.65 2.61
CA VAL A 62 14.39 -1.27 3.12
C VAL A 62 13.45 -1.16 4.30
N GLU A 63 13.99 -0.85 5.49
CA GLU A 63 13.21 -0.73 6.73
C GLU A 63 12.73 0.72 6.98
N GLU A 64 13.47 1.72 6.49
CA GLU A 64 13.15 3.15 6.66
C GLU A 64 13.13 3.84 5.29
N PRO A 65 12.06 3.68 4.50
CA PRO A 65 11.98 4.24 3.16
C PRO A 65 11.86 5.76 3.20
N THR A 66 12.47 6.43 2.23
CA THR A 66 12.22 7.85 1.99
C THR A 66 10.81 8.04 1.41
N TYR A 67 10.31 9.28 1.44
CA TYR A 67 9.02 9.60 0.83
C TYR A 67 9.02 9.32 -0.68
N GLU A 68 10.13 9.54 -1.38
CA GLU A 68 10.26 9.26 -2.81
C GLU A 68 10.21 7.75 -3.10
N GLN A 69 10.74 6.91 -2.18
CA GLN A 69 10.59 5.46 -2.29
C GLN A 69 9.13 5.04 -2.09
N TYR A 70 8.41 5.68 -1.18
CA TYR A 70 6.97 5.50 -1.03
C TYR A 70 6.19 5.92 -2.28
N GLU A 71 6.49 7.06 -2.89
CA GLU A 71 5.85 7.50 -4.14
C GLU A 71 6.07 6.48 -5.27
N LYS A 72 7.30 5.96 -5.40
CA LYS A 72 7.63 4.88 -6.34
C LYS A 72 6.90 3.57 -6.02
N PHE A 73 6.71 3.25 -4.74
CA PHE A 73 5.93 2.08 -4.33
C PHE A 73 4.46 2.22 -4.73
N LEU A 74 3.83 3.38 -4.51
CA LEU A 74 2.44 3.59 -4.97
C LEU A 74 2.34 3.45 -6.49
N GLU A 75 3.29 4.03 -7.23
CA GLU A 75 3.32 3.93 -8.68
C GLU A 75 3.52 2.48 -9.16
N SER A 76 4.31 1.67 -8.46
CA SER A 76 4.52 0.26 -8.80
C SER A 76 3.28 -0.60 -8.58
N ARG A 77 2.31 -0.14 -7.78
CA ARG A 77 0.99 -0.77 -7.60
C ARG A 77 -0.08 -0.25 -8.58
N CYS A 78 0.35 0.46 -9.62
CA CYS A 78 -0.50 0.97 -10.68
C CYS A 78 -0.10 0.38 -12.05
N PHE A 79 -0.98 0.46 -13.04
CA PHE A 79 -0.61 0.13 -14.41
C PHE A 79 0.44 1.14 -14.94
N PRO A 80 1.43 0.74 -15.76
CA PRO A 80 2.49 1.65 -16.20
C PRO A 80 1.95 2.89 -16.92
N ARG A 81 2.58 4.06 -16.69
CA ARG A 81 2.25 5.31 -17.41
C ARG A 81 2.41 5.20 -18.93
N THR A 82 3.31 4.33 -19.38
CA THR A 82 3.58 4.05 -20.80
C THR A 82 2.64 3.02 -21.41
N ARG A 83 1.67 2.49 -20.65
CA ARG A 83 0.75 1.47 -21.15
C ARG A 83 -0.08 1.99 -22.32
N ASP A 84 -0.13 1.20 -23.39
CA ASP A 84 -1.03 1.48 -24.51
C ASP A 84 -2.48 1.58 -24.00
N LYS A 85 -3.24 2.53 -24.55
CA LYS A 85 -4.62 2.84 -24.12
C LYS A 85 -4.77 3.31 -22.67
N MET A 86 -3.75 3.95 -22.08
CA MET A 86 -3.83 4.59 -20.75
C MET A 86 -5.12 5.43 -20.54
N LYS A 87 -5.51 6.25 -21.52
CA LYS A 87 -6.74 7.07 -21.46
C LYS A 87 -8.03 6.24 -21.34
N LEU A 88 -8.06 5.03 -21.93
CA LEU A 88 -9.20 4.14 -21.81
C LEU A 88 -9.27 3.52 -20.41
N MET A 89 -8.12 3.11 -19.85
CA MET A 89 -8.04 2.62 -18.47
C MET A 89 -8.52 3.66 -17.47
N LEU A 90 -8.05 4.90 -17.59
CA LEU A 90 -8.49 5.99 -16.72
C LEU A 90 -10.00 6.24 -16.82
N ARG A 91 -10.57 6.21 -18.03
CA ARG A 91 -12.03 6.32 -18.21
C ARG A 91 -12.80 5.16 -17.56
N HIS A 92 -12.29 3.94 -17.66
CA HIS A 92 -12.91 2.78 -17.01
C HIS A 92 -12.89 2.88 -15.47
N LEU A 93 -11.83 3.48 -14.92
CA LEU A 93 -11.72 3.77 -13.48
C LEU A 93 -12.43 5.06 -13.05
N GLU A 94 -13.02 5.80 -13.99
CA GLU A 94 -13.64 7.11 -13.78
C GLU A 94 -12.67 8.16 -13.21
N LEU A 95 -11.41 8.12 -13.66
CA LEU A 95 -10.36 9.02 -13.22
C LEU A 95 -10.03 10.07 -14.28
N PRO A 96 -9.91 11.36 -13.91
CA PRO A 96 -9.64 12.44 -14.86
C PRO A 96 -8.18 12.48 -15.34
N PHE A 97 -7.24 11.98 -14.54
CA PHE A 97 -5.82 11.92 -14.85
C PHE A 97 -5.16 10.77 -14.09
N TYR A 98 -3.90 10.49 -14.43
CA TYR A 98 -3.12 9.46 -13.75
C TYR A 98 -2.61 9.98 -12.41
N ASP A 99 -3.22 9.49 -11.34
CA ASP A 99 -2.82 9.72 -9.96
C ASP A 99 -2.69 8.36 -9.23
N PRO A 100 -1.50 7.99 -8.73
CA PRO A 100 -1.32 6.69 -8.09
C PRO A 100 -2.27 6.43 -6.91
N MET A 101 -2.56 7.45 -6.09
CA MET A 101 -3.42 7.28 -4.93
C MET A 101 -4.87 7.01 -5.36
N LEU A 102 -5.40 7.78 -6.31
CA LEU A 102 -6.75 7.56 -6.84
C LEU A 102 -6.88 6.22 -7.57
N ILE A 103 -5.84 5.81 -8.31
CA ILE A 103 -5.81 4.48 -8.95
C ILE A 103 -5.86 3.39 -7.88
N ILE A 104 -5.03 3.48 -6.84
CA ILE A 104 -5.03 2.50 -5.74
C ILE A 104 -6.37 2.48 -5.01
N GLU A 105 -7.04 3.61 -4.80
CA GLU A 105 -8.38 3.63 -4.19
C GLU A 105 -9.41 2.85 -5.02
N LYS A 106 -9.32 2.93 -6.37
CA LYS A 106 -10.21 2.19 -7.27
C LYS A 106 -9.83 0.71 -7.43
N THR A 107 -8.54 0.37 -7.42
CA THR A 107 -8.04 -0.98 -7.75
C THR A 107 -7.56 -1.78 -6.54
N LYS A 108 -7.47 -1.16 -5.37
CA LYS A 108 -6.75 -1.65 -4.18
C LYS A 108 -5.28 -1.97 -4.45
N GLY A 109 -4.68 -1.34 -5.47
CA GLY A 109 -3.30 -1.61 -5.87
C GLY A 109 -3.04 -3.06 -6.26
N ARG A 110 -4.05 -3.78 -6.79
CA ARG A 110 -3.91 -5.16 -7.27
C ARG A 110 -3.20 -5.19 -8.62
N MET A 111 -2.26 -6.11 -8.77
CA MET A 111 -1.51 -6.32 -10.00
C MET A 111 -1.87 -7.69 -10.60
N ALA A 112 -1.64 -7.86 -11.91
CA ALA A 112 -1.92 -9.15 -12.57
C ALA A 112 -0.88 -10.23 -12.25
N ASP A 113 0.34 -9.80 -11.91
CA ASP A 113 1.49 -10.69 -11.73
C ASP A 113 1.64 -11.17 -10.27
N ASP A 114 0.78 -10.71 -9.35
CA ASP A 114 0.82 -11.08 -7.95
C ASP A 114 -0.55 -11.01 -7.24
N ASP A 115 -0.62 -11.57 -6.03
CA ASP A 115 -1.84 -11.62 -5.21
C ASP A 115 -1.87 -10.56 -4.09
N PHE A 116 -1.08 -9.48 -4.19
CA PHE A 116 -1.03 -8.45 -3.15
C PHE A 116 -2.05 -7.33 -3.37
N TRP A 117 -2.46 -6.69 -2.27
CA TRP A 117 -3.33 -5.51 -2.31
C TRP A 117 -3.06 -4.56 -1.15
N LEU A 118 -3.63 -3.37 -1.25
CA LEU A 118 -3.60 -2.31 -0.25
C LEU A 118 -4.99 -2.09 0.31
N GLU A 119 -5.09 -1.97 1.64
CA GLU A 119 -6.25 -1.37 2.30
C GLU A 119 -5.84 -0.03 2.91
N ILE A 120 -6.62 1.01 2.66
CA ILE A 120 -6.31 2.36 3.09
C ILE A 120 -7.17 2.70 4.31
N GLU A 121 -6.51 3.22 5.34
CA GLU A 121 -7.13 3.74 6.54
C GLU A 121 -6.75 5.22 6.70
N ARG A 122 -7.71 6.11 6.45
CA ARG A 122 -7.59 7.55 6.69
C ARG A 122 -8.15 7.85 8.07
N GLN A 123 -7.47 8.68 8.85
CA GLN A 123 -8.10 9.24 10.04
C GLN A 123 -9.02 10.38 9.58
N ASP A 124 -10.33 10.22 9.79
CA ASP A 124 -11.26 11.33 9.63
C ASP A 124 -10.82 12.46 10.58
N ARG A 125 -10.64 13.65 10.02
CA ARG A 125 -10.40 14.88 10.79
C ARG A 125 -11.69 15.36 11.43
#